data_AF-E6YRD9-F1
#
_entry.id   AF-E6YRD9-F1
#
_cell.length_a   1.000
_cell.length_b   1.000
_cell.length_c   1.000
_cell.angle_alpha   90.00
_cell.angle_beta   90.00
_cell.angle_gamma   90.00
#
_symmetry.space_group_name_H-M   'P 1'
#
loop_
_entity.id
_entity.type
_entity.pdbx_description
1 polymer ?
#
loop_
_entity_poly.entity_id
_entity_poly.type
_entity_poly.pdbx_seq_one_letter_code
_entity_poly.pdbx_strand_id
1 'polypeptide(L)' 'MTISIRLPSDLETRLNNLASKTGRTKSFYLREIIERGIEEAEDYYLASQVRERIQRGEATFYSSEEVRKELGLDD' A
#
# COMPACT_ATOMS: atom_id res chain seq x y z
N MET A 1 -2.71 -3.07 -21.60
CA MET A 1 -4.04 -3.55 -21.13
C MET A 1 -4.86 -2.35 -20.74
N THR A 2 -6.16 -2.33 -21.04
CA THR A 2 -7.06 -1.22 -20.69
C THR A 2 -8.11 -1.72 -19.73
N ILE A 3 -8.29 -1.03 -18.60
CA ILE A 3 -9.33 -1.32 -17.62
C ILE A 3 -10.29 -0.12 -17.64
N SER A 4 -11.59 -0.41 -17.74
CA SER A 4 -12.64 0.61 -17.67
C SER A 4 -13.30 0.54 -16.30
N ILE A 5 -13.35 1.66 -15.60
CA ILE A 5 -13.97 1.80 -14.28
C ILE A 5 -15.03 2.90 -14.31
N ARG A 6 -16.17 2.65 -13.66
CA ARG A 6 -17.20 3.67 -13.47
C ARG A 6 -16.91 4.42 -12.16
N LEU A 7 -16.75 5.74 -12.25
CA LEU A 7 -16.58 6.59 -11.08
C LEU A 7 -17.90 7.26 -10.71
N PRO A 8 -18.19 7.40 -9.41
CA PRO A 8 -19.16 8.37 -8.91
C PRO A 8 -18.90 9.78 -9.46
N SER A 9 -19.97 10.55 -9.69
CA SER A 9 -19.89 11.86 -10.34
C SER A 9 -19.04 12.89 -9.57
N ASP A 10 -19.04 12.80 -8.24
CA ASP A 10 -18.22 13.63 -7.36
C ASP A 10 -16.73 13.33 -7.52
N LEU A 11 -16.34 12.05 -7.60
CA LEU A 11 -14.95 11.65 -7.83
C LEU A 11 -14.48 12.04 -9.23
N GLU A 12 -15.32 11.87 -10.25
CA GLU A 12 -14.99 12.33 -11.60
C GLU A 12 -14.74 13.84 -11.63
N THR A 13 -15.60 14.61 -10.94
CA THR A 13 -15.45 16.08 -10.84
C THR A 13 -14.14 16.46 -10.16
N ARG A 14 -13.79 15.80 -9.04
CA ARG A 14 -12.53 16.03 -8.33
C ARG A 14 -11.31 15.71 -9.20
N LEU A 15 -11.35 14.59 -9.93
CA LEU A 15 -10.28 14.17 -10.83
C LEU A 15 -10.10 15.13 -12.01
N ASN A 16 -11.21 15.60 -12.60
CA ASN A 16 -11.19 16.62 -13.66
C ASN A 16 -10.55 17.91 -13.15
N ASN A 17 -10.96 18.40 -11.98
CA ASN A 17 -10.40 19.63 -11.39
C ASN A 17 -8.91 19.51 -11.11
N LEU A 18 -8.46 18.35 -10.59
CA LEU A 18 -7.05 18.09 -10.33
C LEU A 18 -6.23 18.11 -11.63
N ALA A 19 -6.70 17.40 -12.66
CA ALA A 19 -6.09 17.38 -13.98
C ALA A 19 -5.96 18.79 -14.60
N SER A 20 -7.05 19.57 -14.56
CA SER A 20 -7.07 20.93 -15.10
C SER A 20 -6.10 21.87 -14.37
N LYS A 21 -6.00 21.76 -13.03
CA LYS A 21 -5.14 22.64 -12.24
C LYS A 21 -3.64 22.38 -12.44
N THR A 22 -3.26 21.14 -12.74
CA THR A 22 -1.85 20.74 -12.82
C THR A 22 -1.35 20.54 -14.25
N GLY A 23 -2.25 20.61 -15.24
CA GLY A 23 -1.93 20.36 -16.65
C GLY A 23 -1.62 18.90 -16.96
N ARG A 24 -1.96 17.96 -16.06
CA ARG A 24 -1.76 16.52 -16.25
C ARG A 24 -3.05 15.84 -16.67
N THR A 25 -2.94 14.67 -17.29
CA THR A 25 -4.12 13.89 -17.72
C THR A 25 -4.77 13.19 -16.53
N LYS A 26 -6.07 12.86 -16.65
CA LYS A 26 -6.76 11.99 -15.68
C LYS A 26 -6.09 10.62 -15.55
N SER A 27 -5.61 10.07 -16.68
CA SER A 27 -4.94 8.77 -16.72
C SER A 27 -3.64 8.75 -15.93
N PHE A 28 -2.90 9.87 -15.89
CA PHE A 28 -1.71 10.01 -15.05
C PHE A 28 -2.07 9.84 -13.57
N TYR A 29 -3.07 10.57 -13.09
CA TYR A 29 -3.50 10.48 -11.69
C TYR A 29 -4.11 9.13 -11.32
N LEU A 30 -4.92 8.54 -12.20
CA LEU A 30 -5.47 7.21 -11.95
C LEU A 30 -4.35 6.17 -11.82
N ARG A 31 -3.30 6.25 -12.64
CA ARG A 31 -2.14 5.37 -12.52
C ARG A 31 -1.44 5.54 -11.18
N GLU A 32 -1.08 6.76 -10.81
CA GLU A 32 -0.42 7.05 -9.53
C GLU A 32 -1.23 6.57 -8.32
N ILE A 33 -2.55 6.77 -8.34
CA ILE A 33 -3.44 6.33 -7.25
C ILE A 33 -3.50 4.80 -7.19
N ILE A 34 -3.55 4.11 -8.33
CA ILE A 34 -3.55 2.65 -8.37
C ILE A 34 -2.22 2.09 -7.86
N GLU A 35 -1.09 2.65 -8.31
CA GLU A 35 0.24 2.20 -7.89
C GLU A 35 0.41 2.33 -6.36
N ARG A 36 0.08 3.51 -5.80
CA ARG A 36 0.12 3.72 -4.35
C ARG A 36 -0.89 2.87 -3.60
N GLY A 37 -2.10 2.70 -4.14
CA GLY A 37 -3.13 1.87 -3.52
C GLY A 37 -2.75 0.39 -3.47
N ILE A 38 -1.97 -0.10 -4.44
CA ILE A 38 -1.42 -1.45 -4.40
C ILE A 38 -0.38 -1.57 -3.30
N GLU A 39 0.57 -0.64 -3.22
CA GLU A 39 1.60 -0.61 -2.17
C GLU A 39 0.97 -0.61 -0.77
N GLU A 40 0.00 0.28 -0.53
CA GLU A 40 -0.75 0.34 0.73
C GLU A 40 -1.53 -0.96 1.04
N ALA A 41 -2.12 -1.58 0.01
CA ALA A 41 -2.84 -2.83 0.17
C ALA A 41 -1.90 -3.99 0.51
N GLU A 42 -0.75 -4.08 -0.17
CA GLU A 42 0.27 -5.09 0.07
C GLU A 42 0.81 -4.99 1.50
N ASP A 43 1.13 -3.78 1.96
CA ASP A 43 1.54 -3.53 3.35
C ASP A 43 0.47 -3.97 4.36
N TYR A 44 -0.81 -3.62 4.10
CA TYR A 44 -1.92 -4.04 4.93
C TYR A 44 -2.07 -5.56 4.99
N TYR A 45 -1.94 -6.25 3.85
CA TYR A 45 -2.06 -7.70 3.80
C TYR A 45 -0.88 -8.39 4.49
N LEU A 46 0.34 -7.87 4.35
CA LEU A 46 1.51 -8.39 5.07
C LEU A 46 1.32 -8.25 6.59
N ALA A 47 0.90 -7.07 7.07
CA ALA A 47 0.61 -6.85 8.49
C ALA A 47 -0.52 -7.75 8.99
N SER A 48 -1.58 -7.92 8.21
CA SER A 48 -2.72 -8.78 8.55
C SER A 48 -2.33 -10.25 8.63
N GLN A 49 -1.47 -10.74 7.73
CA GLN A 49 -0.95 -12.11 7.78
C GLN A 49 -0.09 -12.35 9.03
N VAL A 50 0.77 -11.41 9.39
CA VAL A 50 1.56 -11.50 10.64
C VAL A 50 0.63 -11.57 11.85
N ARG A 51 -0.39 -10.70 11.90
CA ARG A 51 -1.40 -10.71 12.97
C ARG A 51 -2.14 -12.04 13.06
N GLU A 52 -2.52 -12.63 11.93
CA GLU A 52 -3.20 -13.93 11.90
C GLU A 52 -2.29 -15.05 12.43
N ARG A 53 -1.00 -15.07 12.06
CA ARG A 53 -0.02 -16.02 12.59
C ARG A 53 0.17 -15.86 14.10
N ILE A 54 0.19 -14.63 14.61
CA ILE A 54 0.23 -14.35 16.05
C ILE A 54 -1.01 -14.95 16.73
N GLN A 55 -2.20 -14.74 16.16
CA GLN A 55 -3.45 -15.24 16.73
C GLN A 55 -3.56 -16.77 16.69
N ARG A 56 -2.97 -17.42 15.68
CA ARG A 56 -2.85 -18.88 15.61
C ARG A 56 -1.72 -19.47 16.47
N GLY A 57 -0.87 -18.63 17.08
CA GLY A 57 0.32 -19.08 17.81
C GLY A 57 1.43 -19.64 16.91
N GLU A 58 1.37 -19.35 15.61
CA GLU A 58 2.33 -19.79 14.58
C GLU A 58 3.42 -18.74 14.29
N ALA A 59 3.38 -17.59 14.98
CA ALA A 59 4.38 -16.55 14.83
C ALA A 59 5.61 -16.85 15.69
N THR A 60 6.79 -16.83 15.07
CA THR A 60 8.05 -16.84 15.80
C THR A 60 8.31 -15.45 16.37
N PHE A 61 8.61 -15.38 17.66
CA PHE A 61 9.04 -14.15 18.32
C PHE A 61 10.54 -14.23 18.58
N TYR A 62 11.23 -13.12 18.33
CA TYR A 62 12.64 -12.97 18.62
C TYR A 62 12.80 -11.82 19.60
N SER A 63 13.67 -11.98 20.58
CA SER A 63 14.10 -10.89 21.45
C SER A 63 14.94 -9.89 20.66
N SER A 64 15.02 -8.65 21.13
CA SER A 64 15.89 -7.65 20.50
C SER A 64 17.36 -8.06 20.50
N GLU A 65 17.80 -8.85 21.48
CA GLU A 65 19.19 -9.33 21.58
C GLU A 65 19.47 -10.39 20.50
N GLU A 66 18.56 -11.34 20.30
CA GLU A 66 18.67 -12.37 19.25
C GLU A 66 18.73 -11.76 17.84
N VAL A 67 17.83 -10.81 17.54
CA VAL A 67 17.79 -10.14 16.23
C VAL A 67 19.06 -9.33 15.98
N ARG A 68 19.55 -8.59 16.98
CA ARG A 68 20.78 -7.80 16.84
C ARG A 68 21.98 -8.69 16.53
N LYS A 69 22.11 -9.80 17.25
CA LYS A 69 23.16 -10.79 17.03
C LYS A 69 23.09 -11.44 15.66
N GLU A 70 21.90 -11.78 15.18
CA GLU A 70 21.73 -12.40 13.86
C GLU A 70 22.05 -11.43 12.71
N LEU A 71 21.76 -10.14 12.89
CA LEU A 71 22.02 -9.10 11.89
C LEU A 71 23.43 -8.46 12.01
N GLY A 72 24.24 -8.85 13.00
CA GLY A 72 25.55 -8.24 13.25
C GLY A 72 25.45 -6.78 13.72
N LEU A 73 24.44 -6.47 14.53
CA LEU A 73 24.13 -5.14 15.09
C LEU A 73 24.34 -5.09 16.62
N ASP A 74 25.12 -6.04 17.13
CA ASP A 74 25.46 -6.27 18.54
C ASP A 74 26.77 -5.59 18.98
N ASP A 75 27.45 -4.89 18.05
CA ASP A 75 28.59 -3.99 18.30
C ASP A 75 28.16 -2.60 18.82
#